data_AF-E1PK88-F1
#
_entry.id   AF-E1PK88-F1
#
_cell.length_a   1.000
_cell.length_b   1.000
_cell.length_c   1.000
_cell.angle_alpha   90.00
_cell.angle_beta   90.00
_cell.angle_gamma   90.00
#
_symmetry.space_group_name_H-M   'P 1'
#
loop_
_entity.id
_entity.type
_entity.pdbx_description
1 polymer ?
#
loop_
_entity_poly.entity_id
_entity_poly.type
_entity_poly.pdbx_seq_one_letter_code
_entity_poly.pdbx_strand_id
1 'polypeptide(L)'
;MLNVTLFNQKAKEWRVENPDLKGNMRDYASINELLVLANMESYNAVPIGKGMDQKERMTELRKLARTQLMSLEKLGDSSIKKSEGKK
;
A
#
# COMPACT_ATOMS: atom_id res chain seq x y z
N MET A 1 -2.00 -9.28 7.66
CA MET A 1 -2.10 -8.01 8.44
C MET A 1 -1.78 -6.80 7.58
N LEU A 2 -0.69 -6.82 6.80
CA LEU A 2 -0.29 -5.71 5.93
C LEU A 2 -1.33 -5.34 4.85
N ASN A 3 -2.05 -6.34 4.32
CA ASN A 3 -3.18 -6.10 3.42
C ASN A 3 -4.27 -5.21 4.07
N VAL A 4 -4.51 -5.35 5.38
CA VAL A 4 -5.46 -4.51 6.12
C VAL A 4 -4.93 -3.09 6.29
N THR A 5 -3.61 -2.93 6.38
CA THR A 5 -2.98 -1.60 6.45
C THR A 5 -3.19 -0.81 5.17
N LEU A 6 -3.07 -1.46 4.01
CA LEU A 6 -3.15 -0.79 2.71
C LEU A 6 -4.58 -0.72 2.16
N PHE A 7 -5.28 -1.86 2.12
CA PHE A 7 -6.59 -1.99 1.47
C PHE A 7 -7.77 -1.86 2.43
N ASN A 8 -7.50 -1.67 3.73
CA ASN A 8 -8.51 -1.68 4.80
C ASN A 8 -9.38 -2.96 4.83
N GLN A 9 -8.88 -4.05 4.27
CA GLN A 9 -9.64 -5.28 4.07
C GLN A 9 -8.78 -6.52 4.33
N LYS A 10 -9.36 -7.56 4.93
CA LYS A 10 -8.71 -8.86 5.09
C LYS A 10 -8.83 -9.68 3.81
N ALA A 11 -7.87 -10.57 3.57
CA ALA A 11 -7.89 -11.48 2.43
C ALA A 11 -9.20 -12.30 2.34
N LYS A 12 -9.72 -12.75 3.49
CA LYS A 12 -11.00 -13.47 3.56
C LYS A 12 -12.20 -12.61 3.16
N GLU A 13 -12.22 -11.34 3.55
CA GLU A 13 -13.32 -10.40 3.27
C GLU A 13 -13.33 -10.10 1.77
N TRP A 14 -12.15 -9.83 1.19
CA TRP A 14 -12.00 -9.65 -0.25
C TRP A 14 -12.48 -10.87 -1.05
N ARG A 15 -12.16 -12.09 -0.61
CA ARG A 15 -12.58 -13.33 -1.29
C ARG A 15 -14.10 -13.50 -1.27
N VAL A 16 -14.76 -13.11 -0.18
CA VAL A 16 -16.22 -13.17 -0.04
C VAL A 16 -16.89 -12.11 -0.91
N GLU A 17 -16.33 -10.90 -0.96
CA GLU A 17 -16.85 -9.80 -1.78
C GLU A 17 -16.57 -9.98 -3.28
N ASN A 18 -15.57 -10.78 -3.65
CA ASN A 18 -15.13 -11.01 -5.03
C ASN A 18 -15.13 -12.51 -5.38
N PRO A 19 -16.29 -13.21 -5.33
CA PRO A 19 -16.36 -14.65 -5.53
C PRO A 19 -15.96 -15.08 -6.95
N ASP A 20 -16.26 -14.23 -7.95
CA ASP A 20 -16.05 -14.52 -9.37
C ASP A 20 -14.68 -14.11 -9.90
N LEU A 21 -13.91 -13.34 -9.11
CA LEU A 21 -12.56 -12.94 -9.47
C LEU A 21 -11.57 -14.09 -9.22
N LYS A 22 -10.66 -14.29 -10.18
CA LYS A 22 -9.55 -15.25 -10.06
C LYS A 22 -8.37 -14.57 -9.38
N GLY A 23 -7.72 -15.26 -8.45
CA GLY A 23 -6.57 -14.72 -7.71
C GLY A 23 -6.96 -14.08 -6.38
N ASN A 24 -6.21 -13.04 -5.98
CA ASN A 24 -6.33 -12.34 -4.71
C ASN A 24 -6.25 -10.81 -4.90
N MET A 25 -6.57 -10.03 -3.87
CA MET A 25 -6.55 -8.56 -3.90
C MET A 25 -5.31 -7.90 -4.51
N ARG A 26 -4.12 -8.51 -4.36
CA ARG A 26 -2.87 -7.96 -4.90
C ARG A 26 -2.82 -8.06 -6.42
N ASP A 27 -3.48 -9.06 -7.01
CA ASP A 27 -3.55 -9.22 -8.47
C ASP A 27 -4.38 -8.11 -9.13
N TYR A 28 -5.16 -7.39 -8.32
CA TYR A 28 -6.02 -6.28 -8.74
C TYR A 28 -5.56 -4.93 -8.17
N ALA A 29 -4.42 -4.87 -7.50
CA ALA A 29 -3.85 -3.64 -6.96
C ALA A 29 -3.06 -2.88 -8.04
N SER A 30 -3.02 -1.55 -7.93
CA SER A 30 -2.18 -0.72 -8.78
C SER A 30 -0.68 -0.97 -8.52
N ILE A 31 0.17 -0.63 -9.49
CA ILE A 31 1.63 -0.73 -9.35
C ILE A 31 2.12 0.06 -8.11
N ASN A 32 1.53 1.24 -7.87
CA ASN A 32 1.88 2.07 -6.71
C ASN A 32 1.51 1.38 -5.39
N GLU A 33 0.33 0.76 -5.31
CA GLU A 33 -0.08 0.00 -4.12
C GLU A 33 0.81 -1.22 -3.89
N LEU A 34 1.17 -1.96 -4.95
CA LEU A 34 2.08 -3.10 -4.87
C LEU A 34 3.48 -2.67 -4.38
N LEU A 35 3.99 -1.55 -4.88
CA LEU A 35 5.26 -0.97 -4.43
C LEU A 35 5.21 -0.61 -2.94
N VAL A 36 4.16 0.10 -2.51
CA VAL A 36 3.97 0.46 -1.10
C VAL A 36 3.85 -0.78 -0.22
N LEU A 37 3.17 -1.82 -0.70
CA LEU A 37 3.03 -3.09 0.02
C LEU A 37 4.38 -3.79 0.23
N ALA A 38 5.20 -3.88 -0.82
CA ALA A 38 6.55 -4.47 -0.74
C ALA A 38 7.46 -3.67 0.21
N ASN A 39 7.35 -2.34 0.20
CA ASN A 39 8.08 -1.47 1.12
C ASN A 39 7.65 -1.70 2.58
N MET A 40 6.34 -1.82 2.82
CA MET A 40 5.82 -2.11 4.16
C MET A 40 6.24 -3.49 4.66
N GLU A 41 6.27 -4.51 3.80
CA GLU A 41 6.76 -5.85 4.14
C GLU A 41 8.21 -5.81 4.63
N SER A 42 9.05 -5.06 3.92
CA SER A 42 10.46 -4.86 4.28
C SER A 42 10.60 -4.05 5.58
N TYR A 43 9.85 -2.94 5.71
CA TYR A 43 9.92 -2.07 6.89
C TYR A 43 9.41 -2.76 8.16
N ASN A 44 8.34 -3.57 8.07
CA ASN A 44 7.71 -4.24 9.20
C ASN A 44 8.69 -5.12 10.02
N ALA A 45 9.76 -5.63 9.41
CA ALA A 45 10.81 -6.38 10.10
C ALA A 45 11.57 -5.53 11.14
N VAL A 46 11.77 -4.24 10.88
CA VAL A 46 12.58 -3.36 11.74
C VAL A 46 11.89 -3.10 13.09
N PRO A 47 10.62 -2.66 13.17
CA PRO A 47 9.94 -2.50 14.45
C PRO A 47 9.74 -3.82 15.20
N ILE A 48 9.54 -4.94 14.48
CA ILE A 48 9.47 -6.27 15.10
C ILE A 48 10.78 -6.60 15.82
N GLY A 49 11.92 -6.39 15.16
CA GLY A 49 13.24 -6.59 15.77
C GLY A 49 13.51 -5.69 16.98
N LYS A 50 12.81 -4.54 17.08
CA LYS A 50 12.88 -3.62 18.23
C LYS A 50 11.87 -3.94 19.34
N GLY A 51 11.06 -4.99 19.19
CA GLY A 51 10.03 -5.35 20.18
C GLY A 51 8.83 -4.39 20.22
N MET A 52 8.60 -3.61 19.16
CA MET A 52 7.46 -2.68 19.08
C MET A 52 6.15 -3.46 19.11
N ASP A 53 5.17 -2.98 19.89
CA ASP A 53 3.88 -3.62 19.97
C ASP A 53 3.13 -3.58 18.63
N GLN A 54 2.24 -4.54 18.43
CA GLN A 54 1.54 -4.70 17.16
C GLN A 54 0.65 -3.49 16.82
N LYS A 55 0.00 -2.86 17.80
CA LYS A 55 -0.92 -1.73 17.58
C LYS A 55 -0.14 -0.48 17.18
N GLU A 56 0.95 -0.18 17.86
CA GLU A 56 1.87 0.89 17.51
C GLU A 56 2.45 0.67 16.10
N ARG A 57 2.99 -0.53 15.84
CA ARG A 57 3.52 -0.89 14.53
C ARG A 57 2.51 -0.73 13.41
N MET A 58 1.25 -1.14 13.64
CA MET A 58 0.18 -0.98 12.65
C MET A 58 -0.19 0.49 12.39
N THR A 59 -0.03 1.35 13.39
CA THR A 59 -0.24 2.80 13.24
C THR A 59 0.84 3.41 12.36
N GLU A 60 2.10 3.07 12.63
CA GLU A 60 3.24 3.52 11.84
C GLU A 60 3.19 3.02 10.39
N LEU A 61 2.85 1.75 10.17
CA LEU A 61 2.70 1.19 8.82
C LEU A 61 1.58 1.89 8.03
N ARG A 62 0.45 2.25 8.66
CA ARG A 62 -0.61 3.02 7.99
C ARG A 62 -0.14 4.42 7.60
N LYS A 63 0.59 5.08 8.49
CA LYS A 63 1.16 6.41 8.23
C LYS A 63 2.18 6.36 7.10
N LEU A 64 3.04 5.34 7.08
CA LEU A 64 4.00 5.09 6.01
C LEU A 64 3.29 4.88 4.67
N ALA A 65 2.30 3.98 4.61
CA ALA A 65 1.55 3.69 3.39
C ALA A 65 0.89 4.94 2.81
N ARG A 66 0.18 5.71 3.65
CA ARG A 66 -0.48 6.95 3.23
C ARG A 66 0.52 7.97 2.68
N THR A 67 1.65 8.14 3.36
CA THR A 67 2.72 9.06 2.93
C THR A 67 3.29 8.67 1.58
N GLN A 68 3.56 7.38 1.37
CA GLN A 68 4.13 6.89 0.11
C GLN A 68 3.13 7.01 -1.04
N LEU A 69 1.87 6.62 -0.85
CA LEU A 69 0.82 6.78 -1.86
C LEU A 69 0.65 8.24 -2.29
N MET A 70 0.52 9.18 -1.33
CA MET A 70 0.42 10.61 -1.65
C MET A 70 1.65 11.15 -2.38
N SER A 71 2.84 10.63 -2.08
CA SER A 71 4.08 11.04 -2.75
C SER A 71 4.13 10.53 -4.19
N LEU A 72 3.72 9.28 -4.41
CA LEU A 72 3.66 8.68 -5.75
C LEU A 72 2.60 9.35 -6.63
N GLU A 73 1.44 9.69 -6.06
CA GLU A 73 0.39 10.45 -6.75
C GLU A 73 0.89 11.83 -7.20
N LYS A 74 1.52 12.58 -6.28
CA LYS A 74 2.13 13.89 -6.62
C LYS A 74 3.20 13.80 -7.69
N LEU A 75 4.00 12.73 -7.69
CA LEU A 75 5.01 12.49 -8.72
C LEU A 75 4.36 12.18 -10.07
N GLY A 76 3.31 11.35 -10.09
CA GLY A 76 2.49 11.11 -11.28
C GLY A 76 1.94 12.40 -11.87
N ASP A 77 1.30 13.24 -11.04
CA ASP A 77 0.72 14.52 -11.44
C ASP A 77 1.79 15.50 -11.96
N SER A 78 2.94 15.55 -11.30
CA SER A 78 4.04 16.44 -11.69
C SER A 78 4.69 15.99 -13.01
N SER A 79 4.74 14.68 -13.26
CA SER A 79 5.23 14.10 -14.52
C SER A 79 4.33 14.49 -15.68
N ILE A 80 3.01 14.42 -15.47
CA ILE A 80 2.00 14.79 -16.48
C ILE A 80 2.04 16.29 -16.78
N LYS A 81 2.16 17.14 -15.76
CA LYS A 81 2.27 18.60 -15.93
C LYS A 81 3.53 19.03 -16.68
N LYS A 82 4.64 18.27 -16.57
CA LYS A 82 5.89 18.59 -17.27
C LYS A 82 5.84 18.31 -18.77
N SER A 83 4.94 17.43 -19.21
CA SER A 83 4.73 17.08 -20.63
C SER A 83 3.78 18.04 -21.39
N GLU A 84 2.99 18.87 -20.71
CA GLU A 84 2.05 19.81 -21.36
C GLU A 84 2.65 21.18 -21.69
N GLY A 85 3.92 21.42 -21.33
CA GLY A 85 4.61 22.71 -21.51
C GLY A 85 5.50 22.84 -22.76
N LYS A 86 5.32 22.00 -23.79
CA LYS A 86 6.03 22.14 -25.07
C LYS A 86 5.06 22.00 -26.25
N LYS A 87 4.33 23.08 -26.53
CA LYS A 87 3.82 23.39 -27.86
C LYS A 87 4.14 24.84 -28.17
#